data_AF-A0A2U3HYD8-F1
#
_entry.id   AF-A0A2U3HYD8-F1
#
_cell.length_a   1.000
_cell.length_b   1.000
_cell.length_c   1.000
_cell.angle_alpha   90.00
_cell.angle_beta   90.00
_cell.angle_gamma   90.00
#
_symmetry.space_group_name_H-M   'P 1'
#
loop_
_entity.id
_entity.type
_entity.pdbx_description
1 polymer ?
#
loop_
_entity_poly.entity_id
_entity_poly.type
_entity_poly.pdbx_seq_one_letter_code
_entity_poly.pdbx_strand_id
1 'polypeptide(L)'
;MPEKKTLKRAAKAKRAGKSPSTQAGEFVKEQIDHIREGKHGAKSAKQAIAIGLSEARRSGVKMKPPKKGAASEATRKKAAQDTKASHRTKKSAGTESKAKRSAVSTRVLKRESTQAASHKSLSRQSHAASSRRSAADRSAAAKKGWATRRANAAKSARHASR
;
A
#
# COMPACT_ATOMS: atom_id res chain seq x y z
N MET A 1 9.18 9.94 -0.58
CA MET A 1 8.12 10.91 -0.21
C MET A 1 7.16 10.91 -1.37
N PRO A 2 5.87 10.63 -1.11
CA PRO A 2 4.89 10.37 -2.17
C PRO A 2 4.59 11.64 -2.96
N GLU A 3 4.30 11.48 -4.24
CA GLU A 3 3.93 12.57 -5.12
C GLU A 3 2.57 13.17 -4.74
N LYS A 4 2.38 14.45 -5.03
CA LYS A 4 1.11 15.16 -4.78
C LYS A 4 -0.07 14.45 -5.44
N LYS A 5 0.14 13.78 -6.59
CA LYS A 5 -0.88 13.01 -7.31
C LYS A 5 -1.42 11.85 -6.45
N THR A 6 -0.56 11.14 -5.73
CA THR A 6 -0.93 10.00 -4.90
C THR A 6 -1.73 10.44 -3.68
N LEU A 7 -1.32 11.54 -3.04
CA LEU A 7 -2.09 12.14 -1.95
C LEU A 7 -3.50 12.52 -2.40
N LYS A 8 -3.65 13.11 -3.60
CA LYS A 8 -4.95 13.45 -4.18
C LYS A 8 -5.80 12.20 -4.43
N ARG A 9 -5.23 11.13 -5.00
CA ARG A 9 -5.94 9.87 -5.24
C ARG A 9 -6.38 9.20 -3.93
N ALA A 10 -5.50 9.12 -2.93
CA ALA A 10 -5.83 8.60 -1.62
C ALA A 10 -6.94 9.42 -0.93
N ALA A 11 -6.90 10.75 -1.05
CA ALA A 11 -7.96 11.63 -0.56
C ALA A 11 -9.29 11.42 -1.30
N LYS A 12 -9.26 11.24 -2.64
CA LYS A 12 -10.45 10.89 -3.43
C LYS A 12 -11.03 9.55 -2.99
N ALA A 13 -10.19 8.55 -2.76
CA ALA A 13 -10.62 7.24 -2.24
C ALA A 13 -11.28 7.38 -0.86
N LYS A 14 -10.70 8.19 0.03
CA LYS A 14 -11.28 8.50 1.35
C LYS A 14 -12.64 9.20 1.24
N ARG A 15 -12.77 10.21 0.37
CA ARG A 15 -14.04 10.91 0.10
C ARG A 15 -15.12 9.97 -0.45
N ALA A 16 -14.72 9.01 -1.26
CA ALA A 16 -15.61 7.96 -1.77
C ALA A 16 -15.92 6.85 -0.72
N GLY A 17 -15.57 7.04 0.55
CA GLY A 17 -15.85 6.07 1.62
C GLY A 17 -15.06 4.75 1.52
N LYS A 18 -13.99 4.70 0.71
CA LYS A 18 -13.20 3.47 0.54
C LYS A 18 -12.38 3.16 1.79
N SER A 19 -12.11 1.88 2.02
CA SER A 19 -11.39 1.41 3.19
C SER A 19 -9.94 1.95 3.26
N PRO A 20 -9.31 1.99 4.44
CA PRO A 20 -7.92 2.42 4.58
C PRO A 20 -6.93 1.60 3.75
N SER A 21 -7.18 0.29 3.56
CA SER A 21 -6.34 -0.55 2.71
C SER A 21 -6.44 -0.19 1.23
N THR A 22 -7.62 0.22 0.76
CA THR A 22 -7.78 0.72 -0.61
C THR A 22 -7.11 2.08 -0.79
N GLN A 23 -7.20 2.96 0.20
CA GLN A 23 -6.48 4.25 0.18
C GLN A 23 -4.96 4.04 0.11
N ALA A 24 -4.43 3.10 0.91
CA ALA A 24 -3.01 2.76 0.91
C ALA A 24 -2.54 2.10 -0.41
N GLY A 25 -3.45 1.46 -1.15
CA GLY A 25 -3.17 0.89 -2.45
C GLY A 25 -2.61 1.90 -3.46
N GLU A 26 -3.00 3.18 -3.37
CA GLU A 26 -2.47 4.24 -4.23
C GLU A 26 -0.95 4.45 -4.03
N PHE A 27 -0.47 4.35 -2.78
CA PHE A 27 0.94 4.48 -2.45
C PHE A 27 1.74 3.25 -2.87
N VAL A 28 1.16 2.06 -2.73
CA VAL A 28 1.78 0.82 -3.23
C VAL A 28 1.89 0.85 -4.75
N LYS A 29 0.86 1.34 -5.44
CA LYS A 29 0.88 1.52 -6.89
C LYS A 29 1.97 2.51 -7.30
N GLU A 30 2.04 3.67 -6.67
CA GLU A 30 3.11 4.64 -6.94
C GLU A 30 4.49 4.04 -6.74
N GLN A 31 4.71 3.30 -5.64
CA GLN A 31 6.00 2.67 -5.38
C GLN A 31 6.39 1.65 -6.45
N ILE A 32 5.42 0.87 -6.94
CA ILE A 32 5.63 -0.07 -8.06
C ILE A 32 5.95 0.70 -9.35
N ASP A 33 5.21 1.77 -9.63
CA ASP A 33 5.43 2.63 -10.80
C ASP A 33 6.84 3.25 -10.74
N HIS A 34 7.29 3.78 -9.60
CA HIS A 34 8.65 4.31 -9.43
C HIS A 34 9.74 3.27 -9.67
N ILE A 35 9.52 2.02 -9.26
CA ILE A 35 10.47 0.94 -9.53
C ILE A 35 10.51 0.59 -11.02
N ARG A 36 9.35 0.57 -11.70
CA ARG A 36 9.27 0.31 -13.15
C ARG A 36 9.89 1.45 -13.97
N GLU A 37 9.71 2.68 -13.52
CA GLU A 37 10.33 3.89 -14.10
C GLU A 37 11.84 3.97 -13.85
N GLY A 38 12.43 3.05 -13.06
CA GLY A 38 13.87 3.03 -12.79
C GLY A 38 14.35 4.08 -11.78
N LYS A 39 13.45 4.77 -11.06
CA LYS A 39 13.82 5.76 -10.03
C LYS A 39 14.64 5.13 -8.90
N HIS A 40 14.30 3.90 -8.53
CA HIS A 40 15.02 3.04 -7.59
C HIS A 40 14.54 1.59 -7.70
N GLY A 41 15.30 0.62 -7.18
CA GLY A 41 14.88 -0.78 -7.11
C GLY A 41 14.25 -1.20 -5.77
N ALA A 42 14.00 -2.50 -5.64
CA ALA A 42 13.72 -3.17 -4.37
C ALA A 42 14.24 -4.62 -4.41
N LYS A 43 14.58 -5.17 -3.25
CA LYS A 43 15.03 -6.58 -3.09
C LYS A 43 13.94 -7.58 -3.45
N SER A 44 12.67 -7.21 -3.25
CA SER A 44 11.52 -8.08 -3.52
C SER A 44 10.22 -7.31 -3.66
N ALA A 45 9.21 -7.94 -4.28
CA ALA A 45 7.84 -7.44 -4.34
C ALA A 45 7.27 -7.13 -2.94
N LYS A 46 7.58 -7.98 -1.94
CA LYS A 46 7.14 -7.77 -0.55
C LYS A 46 7.75 -6.50 0.05
N GLN A 47 9.02 -6.20 -0.26
CA GLN A 47 9.66 -4.96 0.19
C GLN A 47 9.06 -3.74 -0.50
N ALA A 48 8.82 -3.78 -1.82
CA ALA A 48 8.17 -2.70 -2.55
C ALA A 48 6.79 -2.36 -1.94
N ILE A 49 5.96 -3.37 -1.68
CA ILE A 49 4.67 -3.20 -1.01
C ILE A 49 4.86 -2.62 0.39
N ALA A 50 5.84 -3.11 1.16
CA ALA A 50 6.11 -2.62 2.51
C ALA A 50 6.51 -1.14 2.53
N ILE A 51 7.35 -0.68 1.60
CA ILE A 51 7.73 0.73 1.47
C ILE A 51 6.48 1.59 1.21
N GLY A 52 5.66 1.21 0.23
CA GLY A 52 4.42 1.92 -0.08
C GLY A 52 3.44 1.97 1.10
N LEU A 53 3.29 0.88 1.86
CA LEU A 53 2.45 0.84 3.07
C LEU A 53 3.00 1.70 4.22
N SER A 54 4.32 1.81 4.35
CA SER A 54 4.96 2.70 5.32
C SER A 54 4.78 4.17 4.95
N GLU A 55 4.90 4.51 3.66
CA GLU A 55 4.61 5.87 3.19
C GLU A 55 3.15 6.25 3.39
N ALA A 56 2.20 5.35 3.07
CA ALA A 56 0.77 5.57 3.31
C ALA A 56 0.47 5.92 4.78
N ARG A 57 1.06 5.18 5.73
CA ARG A 57 0.90 5.46 7.17
C ARG A 57 1.45 6.83 7.55
N ARG A 58 2.66 7.16 7.08
CA ARG A 58 3.28 8.47 7.34
C ARG A 58 2.51 9.64 6.72
N SER A 59 1.80 9.39 5.63
CA SER A 59 0.92 10.36 4.97
C SER A 59 -0.48 10.44 5.59
N GLY A 60 -0.73 9.75 6.72
CA GLY A 60 -1.96 9.88 7.49
C GLY A 60 -3.09 8.94 7.08
N VAL A 61 -2.82 7.92 6.26
CA VAL A 61 -3.80 6.85 6.01
C VAL A 61 -4.00 6.06 7.30
N LYS A 62 -5.26 5.93 7.75
CA LYS A 62 -5.65 5.28 9.02
C LYS A 62 -5.57 3.75 8.95
N MET A 63 -4.38 3.21 8.67
CA MET A 63 -4.13 1.76 8.68
C MET A 63 -3.60 1.31 10.03
N LYS A 64 -4.28 0.35 10.66
CA LYS A 64 -3.79 -0.29 11.88
C LYS A 64 -2.48 -1.07 11.60
N PRO A 65 -1.59 -1.18 12.61
CA PRO A 65 -0.48 -2.12 12.54
C PRO A 65 -0.98 -3.57 12.34
N PRO A 66 -0.18 -4.46 11.74
CA PRO A 66 -0.52 -5.87 11.63
C PRO A 66 -0.80 -6.50 13.01
N LYS A 67 -1.73 -7.46 13.08
CA LYS A 67 -2.03 -8.23 14.30
C LYS A 67 -0.80 -9.03 14.75
N LYS A 68 -0.73 -9.39 16.04
CA LYS A 68 0.28 -10.33 16.55
C LYS A 68 0.18 -11.64 15.76
N GLY A 69 1.33 -12.24 15.43
CA GLY A 69 1.42 -13.43 14.57
C GLY A 69 1.34 -13.16 13.05
N ALA A 70 0.78 -12.03 12.61
CA ALA A 70 0.69 -11.72 11.17
C ALA A 70 1.98 -11.12 10.57
N ALA A 71 2.80 -10.49 11.41
CA ALA A 71 4.09 -9.93 11.02
C ALA A 71 5.06 -9.94 12.21
N SER A 72 6.37 -9.84 11.93
CA SER A 72 7.39 -9.75 12.96
C SER A 72 7.15 -8.57 13.90
N GLU A 73 7.61 -8.68 15.14
CA GLU A 73 7.48 -7.62 16.13
C GLU A 73 8.10 -6.30 15.65
N ALA A 74 9.29 -6.36 15.04
CA ALA A 74 9.94 -5.22 14.44
C ALA A 74 9.04 -4.53 13.39
N THR A 75 8.38 -5.29 12.52
CA THR A 75 7.45 -4.75 11.52
C THR A 75 6.23 -4.08 12.16
N ARG A 76 5.68 -4.69 13.23
CA ARG A 76 4.55 -4.12 13.97
C ARG A 76 4.91 -2.82 14.67
N LYS A 77 6.06 -2.79 15.39
CA LYS A 77 6.61 -1.59 16.02
C LYS A 77 6.86 -0.50 14.99
N LYS A 78 7.43 -0.86 13.83
CA LYS A 78 7.67 0.09 12.74
C LYS A 78 6.38 0.68 12.19
N ALA A 79 5.36 -0.14 11.96
CA ALA A 79 4.06 0.33 11.49
C ALA A 79 3.41 1.32 12.49
N ALA A 80 3.50 1.05 13.79
CA ALA A 80 3.02 1.95 14.83
C ALA A 80 3.83 3.26 14.89
N GLN A 81 5.15 3.19 14.71
CA GLN A 81 6.01 4.37 14.61
C GLN A 81 5.65 5.23 13.40
N ASP A 82 5.40 4.60 12.23
CA ASP A 82 5.03 5.31 11.01
C ASP A 82 3.66 6.01 11.14
N THR A 83 2.68 5.38 11.80
CA THR A 83 1.41 6.05 12.13
C THR A 83 1.62 7.24 13.07
N LYS A 84 2.45 7.07 14.12
CA LYS A 84 2.76 8.17 15.05
C LYS A 84 3.48 9.31 14.35
N ALA A 85 4.37 9.00 13.42
CA ALA A 85 5.11 10.00 12.64
C ALA A 85 4.21 10.87 11.77
N SER A 86 3.04 10.38 11.33
CA SER A 86 2.06 11.18 10.58
C SER A 86 1.46 12.34 11.40
N HIS A 87 1.42 12.19 12.72
CA HIS A 87 0.87 13.18 13.65
C HIS A 87 1.94 14.07 14.29
N ARG A 88 3.24 13.85 13.99
CA ARG A 88 4.31 14.68 14.55
C ARG A 88 4.44 15.97 13.76
N THR A 89 4.14 17.09 14.43
CA THR A 89 4.42 18.44 13.96
C THR A 89 5.86 18.89 14.25
N LYS A 90 6.53 18.26 15.23
CA LYS A 90 7.89 18.64 15.66
C LYS A 90 8.99 18.02 14.78
N LYS A 91 9.99 18.84 14.44
CA LYS A 91 11.26 18.42 13.78
C LYS A 91 11.93 17.31 14.62
N SER A 92 12.53 16.32 13.95
CA SER A 92 13.33 15.33 14.66
C SER A 92 14.55 15.99 15.28
N ALA A 93 14.91 15.63 16.51
CA ALA A 93 16.07 16.17 17.24
C ALA A 93 17.45 15.84 16.62
N GLY A 94 17.48 15.12 15.50
CA GLY A 94 18.74 14.82 14.80
C GLY A 94 19.23 16.02 13.99
N THR A 95 20.54 16.21 13.98
CA THR A 95 21.26 17.23 13.20
C THR A 95 21.17 16.98 11.69
N GLU A 96 20.95 15.74 11.26
CA GLU A 96 20.83 15.41 9.83
C GLU A 96 19.49 15.85 9.20
N SER A 97 19.61 16.56 8.08
CA SER A 97 18.46 17.03 7.31
C SER A 97 17.61 15.88 6.77
N LYS A 98 16.30 16.10 6.67
CA LYS A 98 15.36 15.13 6.08
C LYS A 98 15.73 14.79 4.63
N ALA A 99 16.22 15.79 3.88
CA ALA A 99 16.66 15.64 2.49
C ALA A 99 17.86 14.69 2.37
N LYS A 100 18.87 14.84 3.24
CA LYS A 100 20.05 13.96 3.25
C LYS A 100 19.67 12.50 3.54
N ARG A 101 18.84 12.27 4.57
CA ARG A 101 18.34 10.92 4.89
C ARG A 101 17.54 10.28 3.76
N SER A 102 16.71 11.06 3.06
CA SER A 102 16.01 10.55 1.88
C SER A 102 16.97 10.22 0.74
N ALA A 103 17.95 11.08 0.46
CA ALA A 103 18.92 10.86 -0.60
C ALA A 103 19.74 9.58 -0.38
N VAL A 104 20.18 9.34 0.86
CA VAL A 104 20.88 8.10 1.24
C VAL A 104 19.99 6.88 1.03
N SER A 105 18.74 6.93 1.50
CA SER A 105 17.78 5.83 1.32
C SER A 105 17.54 5.52 -0.16
N THR A 106 17.37 6.55 -0.99
CA THR A 106 17.20 6.39 -2.43
C THR A 106 18.46 5.81 -3.08
N ARG A 107 19.66 6.27 -2.70
CA ARG A 107 20.92 5.76 -3.24
C ARG A 107 21.11 4.28 -2.93
N VAL A 108 20.74 3.83 -1.73
CA VAL A 108 20.76 2.41 -1.37
C VAL A 108 19.77 1.62 -2.24
N LEU A 109 18.53 2.10 -2.38
CA LEU A 109 17.52 1.41 -3.20
C LEU A 109 17.86 1.39 -4.69
N LYS A 110 18.60 2.38 -5.21
CA LYS A 110 19.06 2.40 -6.61
C LYS A 110 20.02 1.25 -6.96
N ARG A 111 20.68 0.65 -5.96
CA ARG A 111 21.53 -0.54 -6.16
C ARG A 111 20.72 -1.84 -6.30
N GLU A 112 19.45 -1.79 -5.93
CA GLU A 112 18.56 -2.95 -6.00
C GLU A 112 17.97 -3.10 -7.41
N SER A 113 17.52 -4.31 -7.73
CA SER A 113 16.91 -4.59 -9.03
C SER A 113 15.51 -3.96 -9.17
N THR A 114 15.11 -3.69 -10.42
CA THR A 114 13.73 -3.31 -10.77
C THR A 114 12.79 -4.53 -10.89
N GLN A 115 13.36 -5.75 -10.90
CA GLN A 115 12.63 -7.01 -11.05
C GLN A 115 11.61 -7.27 -9.93
N ALA A 116 11.76 -6.61 -8.78
CA ALA A 116 10.78 -6.65 -7.71
C ALA A 116 9.38 -6.14 -8.12
N ALA A 117 9.29 -5.25 -9.11
CA ALA A 117 8.04 -4.71 -9.64
C ALA A 117 7.57 -5.40 -10.94
N SER A 118 8.26 -6.47 -11.36
CA SER A 118 7.87 -7.25 -12.53
C SER A 118 6.53 -7.93 -12.32
N HIS A 119 5.83 -8.20 -13.43
CA HIS A 119 4.55 -8.91 -13.40
C HIS A 119 4.67 -10.28 -12.72
N LYS A 120 5.74 -11.03 -13.02
CA LYS A 120 6.03 -12.34 -12.43
C LYS A 120 6.22 -12.25 -10.91
N SER A 121 7.00 -11.28 -10.43
CA SER A 121 7.25 -11.10 -8.98
C SER A 121 5.98 -10.75 -8.21
N LEU A 122 5.16 -9.84 -8.75
CA LEU A 122 3.89 -9.42 -8.14
C LEU A 122 2.85 -10.55 -8.17
N SER A 123 2.79 -11.31 -9.26
CA SER A 123 1.92 -12.49 -9.39
C SER A 123 2.28 -13.54 -8.33
N ARG A 124 3.56 -13.91 -8.20
CA ARG A 124 4.03 -14.86 -7.17
C ARG A 124 3.64 -14.43 -5.75
N GLN A 125 3.81 -13.14 -5.43
CA GLN A 125 3.40 -12.61 -4.13
C GLN A 125 1.88 -12.69 -3.92
N SER A 126 1.09 -12.47 -4.97
CA SER A 126 -0.37 -12.54 -4.92
C SER A 126 -0.87 -13.99 -4.75
N HIS A 127 -0.27 -14.94 -5.47
CA HIS A 127 -0.55 -16.37 -5.28
C HIS A 127 -0.18 -16.85 -3.88
N ALA A 128 1.01 -16.48 -3.38
CA ALA A 128 1.44 -16.83 -2.03
C ALA A 128 0.56 -16.22 -0.93
N ALA A 129 -0.01 -15.04 -1.15
CA ALA A 129 -0.99 -14.46 -0.23
C ALA A 129 -2.34 -15.17 -0.30
N SER A 130 -2.74 -15.63 -1.49
CA SER A 130 -4.02 -16.32 -1.72
C SER A 130 -4.01 -17.73 -1.16
N SER A 131 -2.88 -18.46 -1.24
CA SER A 131 -2.75 -19.81 -0.68
C SER A 131 -2.93 -19.88 0.83
N ARG A 132 -2.71 -18.77 1.54
CA ARG A 132 -2.88 -18.66 3.01
C ARG A 132 -4.32 -18.39 3.45
N ARG A 133 -5.25 -18.16 2.51
CA ARG A 133 -6.65 -17.88 2.85
C ARG A 133 -7.35 -19.15 3.29
N SER A 134 -8.14 -19.07 4.36
CA SER A 134 -8.97 -20.19 4.82
C SER A 134 -10.13 -20.46 3.87
N ALA A 135 -10.78 -21.62 4.01
CA ALA A 135 -12.01 -21.92 3.27
C ALA A 135 -13.11 -20.87 3.54
N ALA A 136 -13.21 -20.41 4.79
CA ALA A 136 -14.14 -19.36 5.19
C ALA A 136 -13.85 -18.02 4.47
N ASP A 137 -12.58 -17.61 4.40
CA ASP A 137 -12.19 -16.39 3.68
C ASP A 137 -12.53 -16.46 2.19
N ARG A 138 -12.31 -17.62 1.56
CA ARG A 138 -12.63 -17.86 0.15
C ARG A 138 -14.15 -17.79 -0.08
N SER A 139 -14.94 -18.43 0.78
CA SER A 139 -16.41 -18.39 0.73
C SER A 139 -16.96 -16.97 0.90
N ALA A 140 -16.46 -16.22 1.89
CA ALA A 140 -16.85 -14.83 2.11
C ALA A 140 -16.51 -13.93 0.91
N ALA A 141 -15.34 -14.12 0.30
CA ALA A 141 -14.94 -13.39 -0.90
C ALA A 141 -15.86 -13.71 -2.10
N ALA A 142 -16.23 -14.97 -2.30
CA ALA A 142 -17.15 -15.39 -3.36
C ALA A 142 -18.55 -14.76 -3.18
N LYS A 143 -19.12 -14.84 -1.97
CA LYS A 143 -20.41 -14.21 -1.63
C LYS A 143 -20.38 -12.70 -1.86
N LYS A 144 -19.30 -12.03 -1.45
CA LYS A 144 -19.10 -10.59 -1.70
C LYS A 144 -18.99 -10.27 -3.20
N GLY A 145 -18.29 -11.10 -3.96
CA GLY A 145 -18.17 -10.97 -5.41
C GLY A 145 -19.53 -11.06 -6.11
N TRP A 146 -20.33 -12.06 -5.74
CA TRP A 146 -21.70 -12.22 -6.24
C TRP A 146 -22.58 -11.01 -5.88
N ALA A 147 -22.57 -10.56 -4.62
CA ALA A 147 -23.34 -9.38 -4.20
C ALA A 147 -22.94 -8.12 -4.98
N THR A 148 -21.66 -7.95 -5.27
CA THR A 148 -21.15 -6.82 -6.07
C THR A 148 -21.62 -6.91 -7.52
N ARG A 149 -21.55 -8.09 -8.14
CA ARG A 149 -22.08 -8.33 -9.50
C ARG A 149 -23.57 -8.02 -9.57
N ARG A 150 -24.35 -8.51 -8.60
CA ARG A 150 -25.80 -8.25 -8.51
C ARG A 150 -26.11 -6.76 -8.38
N ALA A 151 -25.39 -6.05 -7.51
CA ALA A 151 -25.57 -4.61 -7.33
C ALA A 151 -25.23 -3.81 -8.59
N ASN A 152 -24.19 -4.21 -9.33
CA ASN A 152 -23.82 -3.58 -10.60
C ASN A 152 -24.86 -3.85 -11.68
N ALA A 153 -25.34 -5.09 -11.82
CA ALA A 153 -26.39 -5.44 -12.78
C ALA A 153 -27.68 -4.65 -12.51
N ALA A 154 -28.09 -4.54 -11.24
CA ALA A 154 -29.25 -3.73 -10.85
C ALA A 154 -29.08 -2.24 -11.16
N LYS A 155 -27.87 -1.69 -11.02
CA LYS A 155 -27.57 -0.31 -11.44
C LYS A 155 -27.65 -0.13 -12.94
N SER A 156 -27.09 -1.06 -13.73
CA SER A 156 -27.16 -1.00 -15.19
C SER A 156 -28.61 -1.07 -15.69
N ALA A 157 -29.43 -1.94 -15.12
CA ALA A 157 -30.85 -2.05 -15.46
C ALA A 157 -31.63 -0.74 -15.16
N ARG A 158 -31.38 -0.11 -14.00
CA ARG A 158 -31.98 1.20 -13.65
C ARG A 158 -31.51 2.35 -14.53
N HIS A 159 -30.32 2.23 -15.13
CA HIS A 159 -29.78 3.26 -16.01
C HIS A 159 -30.28 3.11 -17.45
N ALA A 160 -30.67 1.88 -17.84
CA ALA A 160 -31.29 1.57 -19.14
C ALA A 160 -32.80 1.85 -19.16
N SER A 161 -33.45 1.92 -18.00
CA SER A 161 -34.88 2.27 -17.86
C SER A 161 -35.12 3.78 -17.69
N ARG A 162 -34.14 4.61 -18.04
CA ARG A 162 -34.13 6.07 -17.91
C ARG A 162 -33.74 6.67 -19.25
#